data_AF-A0A3D2JDJ1-F1
#
_entry.id   AF-A0A3D2JDJ1-F1
#
_cell.length_a   1.000
_cell.length_b   1.000
_cell.length_c   1.000
_cell.angle_alpha   90.00
_cell.angle_beta   90.00
_cell.angle_gamma   90.00
#
_symmetry.space_group_name_H-M   'P 1'
#
loop_
_entity.id
_entity.type
_entity.pdbx_description
1 polymer ?
#
loop_
_entity_poly.entity_id
_entity_poly.type
_entity_poly.pdbx_seq_one_letter_code
_entity_poly.pdbx_strand_id
1 'polypeptide(L)'
;MKSFEIERKDNAQTDAIGEPVVDEVSTGHTKRDNANGANEGVISNVMNENAPSNVQEQEQIAPVESVEEPLDARTEYEEFDEENFEKPRWKFVPPTRDQLLNWLPFICIFLLGAILRYWGLGDKPLHHDESLHAYFSLQLLHNLQDWSACFSQTMTCYQYNPLLHGPFQFHAIALVYQISQWLGAPDHGVNTTTVRIAAATLGSLIVGLPFFLRDYLGKVGAILACFFLAVSPSMVYFARFAREDIYFAFFTFLFIVGTARYLRERKLRWLITAAAGFAFAYATKESIFLEIAIFGSFLGALIIWELGLRLQVRSRMKMKSSAARYAPRTGAPILLVLYFIILAPIAKVLFAWMKNLSIYITNPKNTAASDLYVQGLKDKTVAIIPWLGILLGIYVLSILAREMMGKLPTEGKRNFLARRIDPSKQTLLDTIFTMPWTHWFFALLCGWTIFLVLFTVVFTNIRGGIGDGIWQGLYYWLQQQEVARGGQPWYYY
;
A
#
# COMPACT_ATOMS: atom_id res chain seq x y z
N MET A 1 13.60 -52.11 -2.47
CA MET A 1 13.58 -51.97 -3.95
C MET A 1 13.34 -50.50 -4.27
N LYS A 2 14.23 -49.75 -4.92
CA LYS A 2 15.65 -49.96 -5.28
C LYS A 2 16.46 -48.75 -4.76
N SER A 3 17.75 -48.94 -4.47
CA SER A 3 18.69 -47.86 -4.18
C SER A 3 19.02 -47.06 -5.44
N PHE A 4 19.30 -45.76 -5.29
CA PHE A 4 19.95 -44.94 -6.31
C PHE A 4 21.41 -44.71 -5.89
N GLU A 5 22.35 -45.19 -6.69
CA GLU A 5 23.78 -44.88 -6.54
C GLU A 5 24.10 -43.52 -7.15
N ILE A 6 25.09 -42.84 -6.54
CA ILE A 6 25.62 -41.55 -7.00
C ILE A 6 26.95 -41.82 -7.70
N GLU A 7 26.99 -41.66 -9.01
CA GLU A 7 28.22 -41.82 -9.79
C GLU A 7 29.05 -40.53 -9.75
N ARG A 8 30.22 -40.56 -9.09
CA ARG A 8 31.21 -39.48 -9.20
C ARG A 8 31.85 -39.51 -10.59
N LYS A 9 32.09 -38.33 -11.16
CA LYS A 9 33.16 -38.14 -12.15
C LYS A 9 34.13 -37.09 -11.66
N ASP A 10 35.25 -37.57 -11.14
CA ASP A 10 36.46 -36.76 -10.99
C ASP A 10 37.02 -36.46 -12.39
N ASN A 11 37.57 -35.27 -12.58
CA ASN A 11 38.54 -34.99 -13.64
C ASN A 11 39.42 -33.82 -13.20
N ALA A 12 40.73 -34.05 -13.13
CA ALA A 12 41.73 -33.08 -12.72
C ALA A 12 42.80 -32.92 -13.81
N GLN A 13 43.14 -31.68 -14.14
CA GLN A 13 44.34 -31.21 -14.84
C GLN A 13 44.33 -29.67 -14.75
N THR A 14 45.05 -29.03 -13.81
CA THR A 14 46.48 -28.68 -13.76
C THR A 14 46.91 -27.52 -14.68
N ASP A 15 47.38 -26.46 -14.01
CA ASP A 15 48.46 -25.52 -14.35
C ASP A 15 48.34 -24.54 -15.53
N ALA A 16 48.39 -23.23 -15.23
CA ALA A 16 49.59 -22.39 -15.42
C ALA A 16 49.40 -20.93 -14.92
N ILE A 17 50.51 -20.22 -14.73
CA ILE A 17 50.62 -18.85 -14.15
C ILE A 17 50.76 -17.80 -15.26
N GLY A 18 50.24 -16.57 -15.03
CA GLY A 18 50.52 -15.40 -15.89
C GLY A 18 49.97 -14.08 -15.33
N GLU A 19 50.86 -13.14 -15.02
CA GLU A 19 50.55 -11.77 -14.54
C GLU A 19 50.47 -10.75 -15.71
N PRO A 20 50.09 -9.46 -15.48
CA PRO A 20 49.38 -8.66 -16.49
C PRO A 20 50.27 -7.87 -17.46
N VAL A 21 49.66 -7.41 -18.55
CA VAL A 21 50.22 -6.43 -19.49
C VAL A 21 49.39 -5.15 -19.46
N VAL A 22 50.09 -4.02 -19.32
CA VAL A 22 49.58 -2.65 -19.51
C VAL A 22 49.78 -2.28 -20.97
N ASP A 23 48.81 -1.62 -21.59
CA ASP A 23 49.04 -0.87 -22.83
C ASP A 23 48.40 0.52 -22.76
N GLU A 24 49.13 1.48 -23.30
CA GLU A 24 48.85 2.92 -23.29
C GLU A 24 48.47 3.40 -24.71
N VAL A 25 48.41 4.72 -24.92
CA VAL A 25 48.38 5.40 -26.24
C VAL A 25 47.04 5.33 -27.03
N SER A 26 46.32 6.46 -27.11
CA SER A 26 46.53 7.39 -28.24
C SER A 26 45.59 8.61 -28.21
N THR A 27 46.11 9.76 -28.65
CA THR A 27 45.41 11.03 -28.81
C THR A 27 44.95 11.26 -30.25
N GLY A 28 43.85 12.00 -30.44
CA GLY A 28 43.27 12.21 -31.78
C GLY A 28 42.19 13.29 -31.91
N HIS A 29 42.56 14.53 -31.59
CA HIS A 29 42.21 15.78 -32.31
C HIS A 29 40.98 15.82 -33.27
N THR A 30 40.05 16.77 -33.06
CA THR A 30 39.99 18.04 -33.84
C THR A 30 38.79 18.95 -33.47
N LYS A 31 39.06 20.26 -33.29
CA LYS A 31 38.32 21.47 -33.77
C LYS A 31 36.80 21.63 -33.42
N ARG A 32 36.26 22.82 -33.10
CA ARG A 32 36.67 24.21 -33.39
C ARG A 32 35.87 25.23 -32.52
N ASP A 33 36.49 26.38 -32.20
CA ASP A 33 36.03 27.81 -32.25
C ASP A 33 34.51 28.12 -32.09
N ASN A 34 34.01 29.21 -31.48
CA ASN A 34 34.53 30.45 -30.85
C ASN A 34 33.31 31.08 -30.09
N ALA A 35 33.34 31.70 -28.90
CA ALA A 35 34.07 32.87 -28.36
C ALA A 35 33.15 34.10 -28.14
N ASN A 36 33.49 34.94 -27.15
CA ASN A 36 32.88 36.23 -26.73
C ASN A 36 31.52 36.13 -25.99
N GLY A 37 31.24 36.85 -24.88
CA GLY A 37 31.92 37.98 -24.21
C GLY A 37 30.94 39.16 -24.11
N ALA A 38 30.28 39.44 -22.98
CA ALA A 38 30.74 40.18 -21.78
C ALA A 38 30.38 41.69 -21.81
N ASN A 39 30.29 42.33 -20.62
CA ASN A 39 29.91 43.73 -20.29
C ASN A 39 28.38 44.01 -20.25
N GLU A 40 27.75 44.70 -19.28
CA GLU A 40 28.04 45.78 -18.28
C GLU A 40 27.37 47.13 -18.62
N GLY A 41 26.94 47.90 -17.61
CA GLY A 41 26.28 49.24 -17.71
C GLY A 41 24.74 49.17 -17.61
N VAL A 42 23.99 49.64 -16.59
CA VAL A 42 24.03 50.75 -15.59
C VAL A 42 23.32 52.05 -16.08
N ILE A 43 22.51 52.68 -15.20
CA ILE A 43 21.94 54.08 -15.21
C ILE A 43 20.46 54.33 -15.64
N SER A 44 19.62 54.50 -14.59
CA SER A 44 18.59 55.53 -14.25
C SER A 44 17.47 56.09 -15.19
N ASN A 45 16.29 56.23 -14.56
CA ASN A 45 15.37 57.39 -14.48
C ASN A 45 14.98 58.25 -15.70
N VAL A 46 13.66 58.42 -15.88
CA VAL A 46 13.02 59.66 -16.36
C VAL A 46 11.73 59.93 -15.57
N MET A 47 11.57 61.16 -15.06
CA MET A 47 10.28 61.77 -14.68
C MET A 47 10.00 62.97 -15.60
N ASN A 48 8.73 63.22 -15.92
CA ASN A 48 8.04 64.53 -15.92
C ASN A 48 6.57 64.32 -16.36
N GLU A 49 5.55 64.67 -15.56
CA GLU A 49 4.98 66.00 -15.24
C GLU A 49 3.92 66.49 -16.24
N ASN A 50 2.71 66.76 -15.73
CA ASN A 50 1.87 67.95 -16.02
C ASN A 50 0.59 67.92 -15.16
N ALA A 51 0.24 69.06 -14.54
CA ALA A 51 -0.95 69.31 -13.69
C ALA A 51 -1.73 70.54 -14.26
N PRO A 52 -2.57 71.33 -13.55
CA PRO A 52 -3.37 71.15 -12.31
C PRO A 52 -4.86 71.62 -12.45
N SER A 53 -5.67 71.67 -11.38
CA SER A 53 -6.70 72.74 -11.15
C SER A 53 -7.34 72.74 -9.75
N ASN A 54 -7.90 73.89 -9.37
CA ASN A 54 -8.27 74.35 -8.01
C ASN A 54 -9.72 74.94 -8.00
N VAL A 55 -10.47 75.24 -6.92
CA VAL A 55 -10.52 74.97 -5.45
C VAL A 55 -11.89 75.55 -4.94
N GLN A 56 -12.35 75.23 -3.71
CA GLN A 56 -13.48 75.87 -2.96
C GLN A 56 -14.92 75.55 -3.45
N GLU A 57 -15.81 75.06 -2.59
CA GLU A 57 -16.72 75.80 -1.65
C GLU A 57 -17.75 76.68 -2.40
N GLN A 58 -19.05 76.75 -2.06
CA GLN A 58 -19.81 76.43 -0.84
C GLN A 58 -21.31 76.35 -1.21
N GLU A 59 -22.17 75.63 -0.47
CA GLU A 59 -23.54 76.11 -0.23
C GLU A 59 -24.19 75.50 1.03
N GLN A 60 -25.04 76.28 1.70
CA GLN A 60 -25.66 75.98 2.99
C GLN A 60 -27.08 75.42 2.82
N ILE A 61 -27.61 74.73 3.84
CA ILE A 61 -28.96 74.90 4.41
C ILE A 61 -29.05 74.12 5.74
N ALA A 62 -29.78 74.67 6.71
CA ALA A 62 -30.00 74.12 8.05
C ALA A 62 -31.46 73.61 8.22
N PRO A 63 -31.95 73.28 9.43
CA PRO A 63 -31.47 72.27 10.38
C PRO A 63 -32.56 71.21 10.66
N VAL A 64 -32.21 70.10 11.34
CA VAL A 64 -33.19 69.23 12.05
C VAL A 64 -32.66 68.93 13.45
N GLU A 65 -33.54 69.01 14.44
CA GLU A 65 -33.23 68.94 15.88
C GLU A 65 -33.04 67.51 16.42
N SER A 66 -32.04 67.40 17.32
CA SER A 66 -31.92 66.56 18.52
C SER A 66 -32.51 65.13 18.58
N VAL A 67 -31.63 64.14 18.82
CA VAL A 67 -31.58 63.32 20.06
C VAL A 67 -30.09 63.02 20.37
N GLU A 68 -29.76 62.84 21.66
CA GLU A 68 -28.41 62.75 22.24
C GLU A 68 -27.60 61.49 21.87
N GLU A 69 -26.26 61.62 21.84
CA GLU A 69 -25.31 60.50 21.82
C GLU A 69 -25.21 59.80 23.19
N PRO A 70 -25.06 58.47 23.23
CA PRO A 70 -24.33 57.79 24.29
C PRO A 70 -22.86 57.61 23.88
N LEU A 71 -21.94 58.18 24.66
CA LEU A 71 -20.54 57.75 24.64
C LEU A 71 -20.46 56.29 25.12
N ASP A 72 -20.01 55.37 24.26
CA ASP A 72 -18.70 54.71 24.42
C ASP A 72 -18.46 53.74 23.25
N ALA A 73 -17.36 53.93 22.53
CA ALA A 73 -16.89 53.01 21.50
C ALA A 73 -15.36 53.09 21.36
N ARG A 74 -14.66 52.91 22.48
CA ARG A 74 -13.25 52.52 22.42
C ARG A 74 -13.18 51.16 21.73
N THR A 75 -12.59 51.11 20.55
CA THR A 75 -12.25 49.85 19.88
C THR A 75 -11.22 49.11 20.72
N GLU A 76 -11.68 48.19 21.55
CA GLU A 76 -10.84 47.14 22.11
C GLU A 76 -10.32 46.31 20.93
N TYR A 77 -8.99 46.23 20.82
CA TYR A 77 -8.37 45.14 20.09
C TYR A 77 -8.55 43.91 20.97
N GLU A 78 -9.39 42.96 20.55
CA GLU A 78 -9.44 41.65 21.19
C GLU A 78 -8.06 41.00 21.08
N GLU A 79 -7.29 41.04 22.16
CA GLU A 79 -6.14 40.15 22.33
C GLU A 79 -6.66 38.72 22.23
N PHE A 80 -6.01 37.94 21.36
CA PHE A 80 -6.45 36.58 21.07
C PHE A 80 -6.02 35.67 22.23
N ASP A 81 -6.84 35.59 23.28
CA ASP A 81 -6.60 34.77 24.47
C ASP A 81 -6.33 33.31 24.06
N GLU A 82 -5.06 32.90 24.09
CA GLU A 82 -4.64 31.51 23.80
C GLU A 82 -5.13 30.49 24.85
N GLU A 83 -5.79 30.95 25.92
CA GLU A 83 -5.96 30.17 27.16
C GLU A 83 -7.07 29.11 27.14
N ASN A 84 -7.94 29.06 26.11
CA ASN A 84 -9.08 28.13 26.07
C ASN A 84 -9.14 27.19 24.85
N PHE A 85 -8.00 26.80 24.30
CA PHE A 85 -7.92 25.58 23.47
C PHE A 85 -8.05 24.31 24.35
N GLU A 86 -9.27 23.96 24.77
CA GLU A 86 -9.55 22.67 25.42
C GLU A 86 -9.12 21.52 24.49
N LYS A 87 -7.92 20.97 24.75
CA LYS A 87 -7.45 19.74 24.10
C LYS A 87 -8.54 18.69 24.22
N PRO A 88 -8.99 18.03 23.11
CA PRO A 88 -10.16 17.16 23.14
C PRO A 88 -9.93 15.99 24.10
N ARG A 89 -10.45 16.13 25.33
CA ARG A 89 -10.38 15.10 26.36
C ARG A 89 -11.16 13.90 25.84
N TRP A 90 -10.47 12.77 25.66
CA TRP A 90 -11.08 11.51 25.28
C TRP A 90 -12.00 11.04 26.40
N LYS A 91 -13.24 11.53 26.42
CA LYS A 91 -14.30 11.03 27.29
C LYS A 91 -14.72 9.68 26.74
N PHE A 92 -14.38 8.62 27.45
CA PHE A 92 -14.93 7.29 27.17
C PHE A 92 -16.44 7.32 27.43
N VAL A 93 -17.22 7.40 26.35
CA VAL A 93 -18.68 7.24 26.42
C VAL A 93 -18.97 5.75 26.31
N PRO A 94 -19.56 5.11 27.34
CA PRO A 94 -19.92 3.70 27.27
C PRO A 94 -20.97 3.49 26.16
N PRO A 95 -20.93 2.35 25.44
CA PRO A 95 -21.87 2.09 24.36
C PRO A 95 -23.30 2.02 24.89
N THR A 96 -24.26 2.57 24.13
CA THR A 96 -25.67 2.51 24.51
C THR A 96 -26.20 1.08 24.45
N ARG A 97 -27.29 0.78 25.17
CA ARG A 97 -27.97 -0.52 25.12
C ARG A 97 -28.26 -0.96 23.67
N ASP A 98 -28.70 -0.03 22.83
CA ASP A 98 -29.01 -0.32 21.42
C ASP A 98 -27.75 -0.58 20.59
N GLN A 99 -26.63 0.08 20.87
CA GLN A 99 -25.35 -0.24 20.24
C GLN A 99 -24.89 -1.66 20.62
N LEU A 100 -24.97 -2.02 21.91
CA LEU A 100 -24.65 -3.37 22.39
C LEU A 100 -25.54 -4.43 21.73
N LEU A 101 -26.86 -4.23 21.69
CA LEU A 101 -27.80 -5.14 21.01
C LEU A 101 -27.54 -5.24 19.49
N ASN A 102 -27.04 -4.18 18.86
CA ASN A 102 -26.65 -4.20 17.45
C ASN A 102 -25.31 -4.92 17.21
N TRP A 103 -24.39 -4.92 18.18
CA TRP A 103 -23.07 -5.57 18.08
C TRP A 103 -23.09 -7.04 18.54
N LEU A 104 -23.99 -7.39 19.46
CA LEU A 104 -24.08 -8.73 20.06
C LEU A 104 -24.07 -9.88 19.04
N PRO A 105 -24.83 -9.86 17.91
CA PRO A 105 -24.76 -10.93 16.92
C PRO A 105 -23.37 -11.09 16.30
N PHE A 106 -22.69 -9.98 16.01
CA PHE A 106 -21.33 -9.99 15.46
C PHE A 106 -20.33 -10.53 16.48
N ILE A 107 -20.46 -10.15 17.75
CA ILE A 107 -19.60 -10.63 18.84
C ILE A 107 -19.79 -12.14 19.04
N CYS A 108 -21.03 -12.63 19.11
CA CYS A 108 -21.32 -14.06 19.25
C CYS A 108 -20.77 -14.89 18.08
N ILE A 109 -20.91 -14.41 16.84
CA ILE A 109 -20.38 -15.09 15.65
C ILE A 109 -18.85 -15.04 15.61
N PHE A 110 -18.24 -13.92 16.01
CA PHE A 110 -16.78 -13.80 16.13
C PHE A 110 -16.23 -14.77 17.18
N LEU A 111 -16.86 -14.86 18.36
CA LEU A 111 -16.48 -15.81 19.41
C LEU A 111 -16.64 -17.27 18.95
N LEU A 112 -17.72 -17.61 18.26
CA LEU A 112 -17.88 -18.93 17.63
C LEU A 112 -16.72 -19.22 16.65
N GLY A 113 -16.42 -18.27 15.77
CA GLY A 113 -15.32 -18.38 14.81
C GLY A 113 -13.95 -18.58 15.48
N ALA A 114 -13.70 -17.87 16.59
CA ALA A 114 -12.49 -18.01 17.39
C ALA A 114 -12.43 -19.37 18.11
N ILE A 115 -13.51 -19.81 18.77
CA ILE A 115 -13.57 -21.12 19.44
C ILE A 115 -13.23 -22.24 18.44
N LEU A 116 -13.84 -22.24 17.25
CA LEU A 116 -13.58 -23.23 16.19
C LEU A 116 -12.11 -23.23 15.70
N ARG A 117 -11.39 -22.12 15.85
CA ARG A 117 -9.98 -21.98 15.44
C ARG A 117 -8.99 -22.34 16.55
N TYR A 118 -9.30 -22.04 17.82
CA TYR A 118 -8.40 -22.35 18.93
C TYR A 118 -8.63 -23.72 19.58
N TRP A 119 -9.81 -24.32 19.46
CA TRP A 119 -10.14 -25.61 20.06
C TRP A 119 -9.20 -26.72 19.58
N GLY A 120 -8.31 -27.22 20.42
CA GLY A 120 -7.36 -28.28 20.03
C GLY A 120 -6.37 -27.86 18.94
N LEU A 121 -5.87 -26.62 18.99
CA LEU A 121 -4.99 -26.06 17.97
C LEU A 121 -3.62 -26.78 17.86
N GLY A 122 -3.14 -27.34 18.98
CA GLY A 122 -1.90 -28.11 19.06
C GLY A 122 -2.00 -29.58 18.65
N ASP A 123 -3.21 -30.13 18.58
CA ASP A 123 -3.48 -31.58 18.58
C ASP A 123 -2.88 -32.34 17.38
N LYS A 124 -2.78 -31.67 16.22
CA LYS A 124 -2.18 -32.26 15.01
C LYS A 124 -0.65 -32.05 14.99
N PRO A 125 0.15 -33.05 14.57
CA PRO A 125 1.58 -32.86 14.32
C PRO A 125 1.82 -31.78 13.25
N LEU A 126 3.05 -31.26 13.17
CA LEU A 126 3.41 -30.28 12.14
C LEU A 126 3.42 -30.94 10.75
N HIS A 127 2.76 -30.29 9.79
CA HIS A 127 2.98 -30.58 8.38
C HIS A 127 4.43 -30.23 7.97
N HIS A 128 4.91 -30.79 6.85
CA HIS A 128 6.26 -30.50 6.33
C HIS A 128 6.54 -29.00 6.22
N ASP A 129 5.61 -28.24 5.62
CA ASP A 129 5.76 -26.79 5.53
C ASP A 129 5.70 -26.08 6.89
N GLU A 130 4.81 -26.52 7.79
CA GLU A 130 4.72 -25.93 9.15
C GLU A 130 6.03 -26.09 9.92
N SER A 131 6.81 -27.17 9.69
CA SER A 131 8.10 -27.36 10.35
C SER A 131 9.18 -26.39 9.85
N LEU A 132 9.19 -26.06 8.55
CA LEU A 132 10.08 -25.02 8.00
C LEU A 132 9.72 -23.65 8.60
N HIS A 133 8.43 -23.31 8.64
CA HIS A 133 7.98 -22.06 9.24
C HIS A 133 8.29 -21.99 10.75
N ALA A 134 8.10 -23.09 11.49
CA ALA A 134 8.47 -23.19 12.90
C ALA A 134 9.97 -22.96 13.12
N TYR A 135 10.82 -23.64 12.33
CA TYR A 135 12.27 -23.61 12.44
C TYR A 135 12.85 -22.23 12.12
N PHE A 136 12.51 -21.64 10.97
CA PHE A 136 13.06 -20.33 10.59
C PHE A 136 12.54 -19.19 11.48
N SER A 137 11.33 -19.32 12.04
CA SER A 137 10.85 -18.37 13.06
C SER A 137 11.60 -18.50 14.38
N LEU A 138 12.03 -19.71 14.76
CA LEU A 138 12.88 -19.93 15.93
C LEU A 138 14.30 -19.40 15.70
N GLN A 139 14.87 -19.61 14.51
CA GLN A 139 16.15 -18.99 14.13
C GLN A 139 16.05 -17.46 14.19
N LEU A 140 15.01 -16.87 13.58
CA LEU A 140 14.75 -15.44 13.63
C LEU A 140 14.59 -14.93 15.07
N LEU A 141 13.87 -15.67 15.93
CA LEU A 141 13.75 -15.34 17.35
C LEU A 141 15.11 -15.23 18.03
N HIS A 142 15.96 -16.25 17.91
CA HIS A 142 17.31 -16.23 18.49
C HIS A 142 18.17 -15.11 17.89
N ASN A 143 18.04 -14.82 16.59
CA ASN A 143 18.72 -13.71 15.93
C ASN A 143 18.26 -12.33 16.45
N LEU A 144 16.99 -12.18 16.86
CA LEU A 144 16.47 -10.93 17.41
C LEU A 144 16.77 -10.80 18.91
N GLN A 145 16.92 -11.91 19.63
CA GLN A 145 17.36 -11.93 21.04
C GLN A 145 18.83 -11.49 21.19
N ASP A 146 19.69 -11.81 20.23
CA ASP A 146 21.04 -11.22 20.05
C ASP A 146 21.15 -10.49 18.71
N TRP A 147 20.38 -9.41 18.57
CA TRP A 147 20.32 -8.58 17.36
C TRP A 147 21.70 -8.05 16.93
N SER A 148 22.57 -7.77 17.90
CA SER A 148 23.95 -7.32 17.67
C SER A 148 24.83 -8.36 16.97
N ALA A 149 24.64 -9.64 17.27
CA ALA A 149 25.45 -10.70 16.66
C ALA A 149 25.25 -10.82 15.14
N CYS A 150 24.14 -10.33 14.57
CA CYS A 150 23.94 -10.29 13.12
C CYS A 150 24.89 -9.35 12.36
N PHE A 151 25.63 -8.48 13.06
CA PHE A 151 26.68 -7.64 12.48
C PHE A 151 28.08 -8.26 12.63
N SER A 152 28.17 -9.45 13.24
CA SER A 152 29.40 -10.25 13.34
C SER A 152 29.49 -11.28 12.21
N GLN A 153 30.70 -11.68 11.84
CA GLN A 153 30.93 -12.71 10.81
C GLN A 153 30.73 -14.15 11.34
N THR A 154 30.49 -14.32 12.65
CA THR A 154 30.44 -15.63 13.31
C THR A 154 29.05 -16.27 13.32
N MET A 155 28.01 -15.57 12.85
CA MET A 155 26.62 -16.01 12.97
C MET A 155 25.82 -15.75 11.68
N THR A 156 25.17 -16.79 11.16
CA THR A 156 24.25 -16.70 10.02
C THR A 156 22.85 -16.31 10.47
N CYS A 157 22.52 -15.03 10.34
CA CYS A 157 21.17 -14.53 10.61
C CYS A 157 20.20 -14.80 9.46
N TYR A 158 18.91 -14.90 9.82
CA TYR A 158 17.80 -15.10 8.89
C TYR A 158 17.77 -14.02 7.81
N GLN A 159 17.52 -14.44 6.57
CA GLN A 159 17.34 -13.55 5.41
C GLN A 159 16.07 -13.95 4.66
N TYR A 160 15.40 -12.96 4.06
CA TYR A 160 14.22 -13.22 3.23
C TYR A 160 14.58 -14.10 2.02
N ASN A 161 13.81 -15.15 1.81
CA ASN A 161 13.93 -16.05 0.67
C ASN A 161 12.51 -16.38 0.15
N PRO A 162 12.15 -16.01 -1.10
CA PRO A 162 10.79 -16.22 -1.63
C PRO A 162 10.42 -17.70 -1.81
N LEU A 163 11.39 -18.62 -1.82
CA LEU A 163 11.12 -20.06 -1.76
C LEU A 163 10.28 -20.44 -0.52
N LEU A 164 10.44 -19.67 0.56
CA LEU A 164 9.75 -19.83 1.84
C LEU A 164 8.61 -18.79 2.02
N HIS A 165 8.26 -18.05 0.96
CA HIS A 165 7.33 -16.92 0.95
C HIS A 165 7.80 -15.72 1.79
N GLY A 166 6.90 -14.74 2.00
CA GLY A 166 7.22 -13.43 2.54
C GLY A 166 7.61 -13.43 4.02
N PRO A 167 8.39 -12.42 4.47
CA PRO A 167 8.96 -12.38 5.82
C PRO A 167 7.93 -12.21 6.94
N PHE A 168 6.70 -11.76 6.66
CA PHE A 168 5.67 -11.48 7.67
C PHE A 168 5.43 -12.68 8.60
N GLN A 169 5.22 -13.87 8.02
CA GLN A 169 4.86 -15.06 8.77
C GLN A 169 5.93 -15.42 9.80
N PHE A 170 7.21 -15.32 9.42
CA PHE A 170 8.34 -15.64 10.30
C PHE A 170 8.41 -14.67 11.48
N HIS A 171 8.25 -13.37 11.23
CA HIS A 171 8.20 -12.35 12.27
C HIS A 171 7.00 -12.53 13.21
N ALA A 172 5.82 -12.85 12.66
CA ALA A 172 4.60 -13.06 13.44
C ALA A 172 4.70 -14.26 14.38
N ILE A 173 5.25 -15.39 13.89
CA ILE A 173 5.47 -16.59 14.70
C ILE A 173 6.59 -16.35 15.74
N ALA A 174 7.70 -15.71 15.36
CA ALA A 174 8.78 -15.37 16.29
C ALA A 174 8.29 -14.46 17.44
N LEU A 175 7.45 -13.45 17.14
CA LEU A 175 6.82 -12.60 18.15
C LEU A 175 5.91 -13.42 19.08
N VAL A 176 5.13 -14.35 18.55
CA VAL A 176 4.28 -15.24 19.37
C VAL A 176 5.12 -16.15 20.27
N TYR A 177 6.24 -16.71 19.78
CA TYR A 177 7.16 -17.48 20.61
C TYR A 177 7.76 -16.62 21.73
N GLN A 178 8.23 -15.39 21.44
CA GLN A 178 8.76 -14.47 22.46
C GLN A 178 7.72 -14.14 23.54
N ILE A 179 6.48 -13.86 23.14
CA ILE A 179 5.36 -13.62 24.08
C ILE A 179 5.07 -14.88 24.90
N SER A 180 5.08 -16.06 24.27
CA SER A 180 4.84 -17.34 24.95
C SER A 180 5.97 -17.68 25.95
N GLN A 181 7.21 -17.30 25.65
CA GLN A 181 8.35 -17.39 26.58
C GLN A 181 8.17 -16.48 27.79
N TRP A 182 7.81 -15.21 27.59
CA TRP A 182 7.52 -14.27 28.69
C TRP A 182 6.35 -14.70 29.57
N LEU A 183 5.34 -15.37 28.99
CA LEU A 183 4.19 -15.91 29.72
C LEU A 183 4.44 -17.27 30.38
N GLY A 184 5.64 -17.84 30.24
CA GLY A 184 5.99 -19.14 30.83
C GLY A 184 5.22 -20.32 30.25
N ALA A 185 4.83 -20.26 28.97
CA ALA A 185 4.11 -21.33 28.31
C ALA A 185 4.97 -22.62 28.17
N PRO A 186 4.35 -23.81 28.10
CA PRO A 186 5.05 -25.10 27.95
C PRO A 186 6.05 -25.13 26.78
N ASP A 187 7.05 -25.99 26.90
CA ASP A 187 8.13 -26.18 25.92
C ASP A 187 8.89 -24.88 25.61
N HIS A 188 9.12 -24.06 26.65
CA HIS A 188 9.74 -22.73 26.55
C HIS A 188 9.06 -21.87 25.47
N GLY A 189 7.73 -21.91 25.40
CA GLY A 189 6.92 -21.14 24.45
C GLY A 189 6.96 -21.60 22.99
N VAL A 190 7.68 -22.68 22.66
CA VAL A 190 7.88 -23.15 21.28
C VAL A 190 7.28 -24.55 21.11
N ASN A 191 6.01 -24.61 20.69
CA ASN A 191 5.26 -25.86 20.55
C ASN A 191 4.24 -25.81 19.39
N THR A 192 3.55 -26.93 19.16
CA THR A 192 2.57 -27.09 18.06
C THR A 192 1.37 -26.16 18.17
N THR A 193 1.07 -25.63 19.36
CA THR A 193 0.03 -24.62 19.55
C THR A 193 0.57 -23.24 19.20
N THR A 194 1.70 -22.83 19.78
CA THR A 194 2.21 -21.46 19.66
C THR A 194 2.56 -21.09 18.22
N VAL A 195 3.11 -22.02 17.43
CA VAL A 195 3.39 -21.79 15.99
C VAL A 195 2.12 -21.46 15.17
N ARG A 196 0.94 -21.89 15.62
CA ARG A 196 -0.35 -21.66 14.94
C ARG A 196 -1.18 -20.53 15.53
N ILE A 197 -0.81 -19.96 16.68
CA ILE A 197 -1.58 -18.88 17.33
C ILE A 197 -1.72 -17.68 16.39
N ALA A 198 -0.68 -17.30 15.65
CA ALA A 198 -0.76 -16.19 14.68
C ALA A 198 -1.83 -16.47 13.62
N ALA A 199 -1.84 -17.67 13.01
CA ALA A 199 -2.80 -18.09 12.00
C ALA A 199 -4.23 -18.12 12.56
N ALA A 200 -4.42 -18.67 13.75
CA ALA A 200 -5.70 -18.71 14.44
C ALA A 200 -6.20 -17.30 14.79
N THR A 201 -5.30 -16.38 15.17
CA THR A 201 -5.62 -14.98 15.47
C THR A 201 -6.16 -14.28 14.23
N LEU A 202 -5.35 -14.20 13.16
CA LEU A 202 -5.72 -13.45 11.96
C LEU A 202 -6.91 -14.12 11.24
N GLY A 203 -6.95 -15.44 11.21
CA GLY A 203 -8.10 -16.20 10.72
C GLY A 203 -9.39 -15.99 11.51
N SER A 204 -9.31 -15.66 12.81
CA SER A 204 -10.47 -15.26 13.62
C SER A 204 -10.86 -13.81 13.34
N LEU A 205 -9.89 -12.89 13.20
CA LEU A 205 -10.15 -11.48 12.87
C LEU A 205 -10.86 -11.30 11.53
N ILE A 206 -10.62 -12.17 10.54
CA ILE A 206 -11.40 -12.23 9.28
C ILE A 206 -12.92 -12.26 9.53
N VAL A 207 -13.37 -13.01 10.55
CA VAL A 207 -14.80 -13.16 10.88
C VAL A 207 -15.42 -11.82 11.29
N GLY A 208 -14.65 -10.91 11.91
CA GLY A 208 -15.11 -9.59 12.32
C GLY A 208 -15.13 -8.54 11.19
N LEU A 209 -14.33 -8.72 10.13
CA LEU A 209 -14.16 -7.72 9.07
C LEU A 209 -15.46 -7.29 8.34
N PRO A 210 -16.44 -8.17 8.03
CA PRO A 210 -17.68 -7.76 7.36
C PRO A 210 -18.53 -6.76 8.17
N PHE A 211 -18.36 -6.67 9.50
CA PHE A 211 -19.02 -5.66 10.33
C PHE A 211 -18.74 -4.24 9.84
N PHE A 212 -17.54 -3.96 9.34
CA PHE A 212 -17.16 -2.66 8.80
C PHE A 212 -17.77 -2.40 7.41
N LEU A 213 -18.21 -3.44 6.70
CA LEU A 213 -18.85 -3.35 5.39
C LEU A 213 -20.39 -3.42 5.45
N ARG A 214 -20.99 -3.42 6.64
CA ARG A 214 -22.46 -3.40 6.83
C ARG A 214 -23.18 -2.25 6.11
N ASP A 215 -22.50 -1.14 5.87
CA ASP A 215 -23.06 0.03 5.15
C ASP A 215 -23.12 -0.20 3.62
N TYR A 216 -22.49 -1.27 3.13
CA TYR A 216 -22.54 -1.76 1.75
C TYR A 216 -23.40 -3.04 1.62
N LEU A 217 -23.26 -3.98 2.57
CA LEU A 217 -23.94 -5.29 2.55
C LEU A 217 -25.35 -5.28 3.20
N GLY A 218 -25.69 -4.21 3.92
CA GLY A 218 -26.79 -4.20 4.88
C GLY A 218 -26.46 -5.00 6.16
N LYS A 219 -27.24 -4.77 7.22
CA LYS A 219 -27.03 -5.44 8.52
C LYS A 219 -27.10 -6.96 8.42
N VAL A 220 -28.12 -7.49 7.73
CA VAL A 220 -28.33 -8.94 7.57
C VAL A 220 -27.22 -9.56 6.70
N GLY A 221 -26.87 -8.91 5.57
CA GLY A 221 -25.79 -9.39 4.70
C GLY A 221 -24.43 -9.45 5.41
N ALA A 222 -24.12 -8.46 6.26
CA ALA A 222 -22.91 -8.49 7.07
C ALA A 222 -22.92 -9.60 8.14
N ILE A 223 -24.05 -9.83 8.82
CA ILE A 223 -24.20 -10.92 9.80
C ILE A 223 -24.01 -12.29 9.12
N LEU A 224 -24.64 -12.50 7.95
CA LEU A 224 -24.49 -13.73 7.17
C LEU A 224 -23.04 -13.93 6.67
N ALA A 225 -22.38 -12.86 6.20
CA ALA A 225 -20.98 -12.92 5.81
C ALA A 225 -20.06 -13.29 6.99
N CYS A 226 -20.25 -12.69 8.17
CA CYS A 226 -19.57 -13.09 9.39
C CYS A 226 -19.83 -14.58 9.71
N PHE A 227 -21.08 -15.03 9.64
CA PHE A 227 -21.44 -16.42 9.97
C PHE A 227 -20.78 -17.42 9.02
N PHE A 228 -20.85 -17.22 7.71
CA PHE A 228 -20.21 -18.11 6.75
C PHE A 228 -18.68 -18.12 6.89
N LEU A 229 -18.04 -16.98 7.18
CA LEU A 229 -16.61 -16.94 7.47
C LEU A 229 -16.24 -17.63 8.79
N ALA A 230 -17.13 -17.60 9.80
CA ALA A 230 -16.92 -18.27 11.08
C ALA A 230 -16.89 -19.80 10.92
N VAL A 231 -17.87 -20.37 10.20
CA VAL A 231 -18.12 -21.82 10.14
C VAL A 231 -17.63 -22.51 8.86
N SER A 232 -17.17 -21.78 7.84
CA SER A 232 -16.67 -22.37 6.59
C SER A 232 -15.52 -23.35 6.85
N PRO A 233 -15.63 -24.63 6.44
CA PRO A 233 -14.61 -25.65 6.68
C PRO A 233 -13.23 -25.22 6.14
N SER A 234 -13.17 -24.64 4.94
CA SER A 234 -11.92 -24.16 4.35
C SER A 234 -11.29 -23.03 5.17
N MET A 235 -12.10 -22.05 5.62
CA MET A 235 -11.61 -20.93 6.42
C MET A 235 -11.14 -21.37 7.81
N VAL A 236 -11.81 -22.34 8.43
CA VAL A 236 -11.39 -22.92 9.72
C VAL A 236 -10.13 -23.77 9.54
N TYR A 237 -10.06 -24.59 8.48
CA TYR A 237 -8.90 -25.44 8.20
C TYR A 237 -7.62 -24.62 8.00
N PHE A 238 -7.61 -23.64 7.09
CA PHE A 238 -6.42 -22.83 6.83
C PHE A 238 -6.08 -21.87 8.00
N ALA A 239 -7.05 -21.46 8.81
CA ALA A 239 -6.79 -20.71 10.03
C ALA A 239 -6.15 -21.53 11.17
N ARG A 240 -6.17 -22.87 11.07
CA ARG A 240 -5.59 -23.79 12.07
C ARG A 240 -4.24 -24.36 11.63
N PHE A 241 -3.59 -23.68 10.69
CA PHE A 241 -2.42 -24.18 10.00
C PHE A 241 -1.40 -23.04 9.85
N ALA A 242 -0.14 -23.28 10.20
CA ALA A 242 0.91 -22.26 10.11
C ALA A 242 1.39 -22.09 8.65
N ARG A 243 0.50 -21.53 7.80
CA ARG A 243 0.72 -21.24 6.37
C ARG A 243 0.26 -19.84 6.02
N GLU A 244 0.87 -19.33 4.96
CA GLU A 244 0.78 -17.95 4.52
C GLU A 244 -0.62 -17.55 4.00
N ASP A 245 -1.41 -18.52 3.54
CA ASP A 245 -2.68 -18.25 2.84
C ASP A 245 -3.74 -17.57 3.73
N ILE A 246 -3.81 -17.89 5.02
CA ILE A 246 -4.76 -17.23 5.94
C ILE A 246 -4.32 -15.81 6.32
N TYR A 247 -3.00 -15.58 6.43
CA TYR A 247 -2.45 -14.24 6.65
C TYR A 247 -2.74 -13.36 5.44
N PHE A 248 -2.47 -13.88 4.24
CA PHE A 248 -2.75 -13.20 2.98
C PHE A 248 -4.24 -12.85 2.88
N ALA A 249 -5.13 -13.82 3.08
CA ALA A 249 -6.58 -13.60 3.06
C ALA A 249 -7.06 -12.53 4.07
N PHE A 250 -6.48 -12.50 5.28
CA PHE A 250 -6.78 -11.45 6.26
C PHE A 250 -6.33 -10.07 5.77
N PHE A 251 -5.11 -9.95 5.28
CA PHE A 251 -4.53 -8.67 4.87
C PHE A 251 -5.14 -8.12 3.59
N THR A 252 -5.41 -8.97 2.60
CA THR A 252 -6.23 -8.65 1.41
C THR A 252 -7.60 -8.12 1.83
N PHE A 253 -8.29 -8.80 2.76
CA PHE A 253 -9.61 -8.35 3.20
C PHE A 253 -9.54 -7.06 4.03
N LEU A 254 -8.49 -6.87 4.84
CA LEU A 254 -8.21 -5.63 5.57
C LEU A 254 -7.93 -4.46 4.61
N PHE A 255 -7.22 -4.69 3.50
CA PHE A 255 -7.02 -3.71 2.42
C PHE A 255 -8.34 -3.29 1.77
N ILE A 256 -9.21 -4.25 1.44
CA ILE A 256 -10.57 -3.98 0.92
C ILE A 256 -11.39 -3.16 1.93
N VAL A 257 -11.40 -3.56 3.20
CA VAL A 257 -12.13 -2.86 4.28
C VAL A 257 -11.61 -1.44 4.45
N GLY A 258 -10.30 -1.25 4.57
CA GLY A 258 -9.67 0.07 4.69
C GLY A 258 -10.03 0.98 3.52
N THR A 259 -9.90 0.47 2.29
CA THR A 259 -10.25 1.20 1.06
C THR A 259 -11.73 1.58 1.03
N ALA A 260 -12.63 0.64 1.27
CA ALA A 260 -14.08 0.88 1.27
C ALA A 260 -14.53 1.86 2.38
N ARG A 261 -13.96 1.76 3.59
CA ARG A 261 -14.21 2.74 4.66
C ARG A 261 -13.65 4.11 4.30
N TYR A 262 -12.46 4.18 3.71
CA TYR A 262 -11.83 5.44 3.34
C TYR A 262 -12.63 6.19 2.28
N LEU A 263 -13.12 5.51 1.23
CA LEU A 263 -13.96 6.11 0.19
C LEU A 263 -15.20 6.82 0.76
N ARG A 264 -15.80 6.30 1.85
CA ARG A 264 -16.97 6.89 2.52
C ARG A 264 -16.64 7.90 3.62
N GLU A 265 -15.77 7.55 4.56
CA GLU A 265 -15.50 8.37 5.75
C GLU A 265 -14.42 9.43 5.51
N ARG A 266 -13.55 9.27 4.50
CA ARG A 266 -12.37 10.11 4.21
C ARG A 266 -11.39 10.31 5.37
N LYS A 267 -11.48 9.52 6.45
CA LYS A 267 -10.58 9.61 7.61
C LYS A 267 -9.26 8.88 7.38
N LEU A 268 -8.15 9.55 7.66
CA LEU A 268 -6.78 9.06 7.54
C LEU A 268 -6.60 7.60 8.01
N ARG A 269 -7.13 7.26 9.20
CA ARG A 269 -7.02 5.92 9.80
C ARG A 269 -7.36 4.78 8.84
N TRP A 270 -8.36 4.96 7.97
CA TRP A 270 -8.81 3.92 7.05
C TRP A 270 -7.89 3.74 5.84
N LEU A 271 -7.25 4.83 5.39
CA LEU A 271 -6.21 4.73 4.36
C LEU A 271 -4.93 4.12 4.93
N ILE A 272 -4.58 4.42 6.19
CA ILE A 272 -3.51 3.72 6.90
C ILE A 272 -3.84 2.24 7.06
N THR A 273 -5.07 1.87 7.44
CA THR A 273 -5.53 0.46 7.46
C THR A 273 -5.40 -0.21 6.09
N ALA A 274 -5.75 0.50 5.01
CA ALA A 274 -5.61 -0.01 3.64
C ALA A 274 -4.13 -0.25 3.28
N ALA A 275 -3.27 0.74 3.50
CA ALA A 275 -1.85 0.66 3.21
C ALA A 275 -1.14 -0.41 4.04
N ALA A 276 -1.49 -0.55 5.33
CA ALA A 276 -0.99 -1.62 6.18
C ALA A 276 -1.45 -3.00 5.70
N GLY A 277 -2.72 -3.17 5.37
CA GLY A 277 -3.24 -4.41 4.76
C GLY A 277 -2.48 -4.78 3.49
N PHE A 278 -2.31 -3.83 2.56
CA PHE A 278 -1.55 -4.07 1.34
C PHE A 278 -0.08 -4.43 1.61
N ALA A 279 0.61 -3.68 2.49
CA ALA A 279 2.01 -3.92 2.81
C ALA A 279 2.25 -5.26 3.53
N PHE A 280 1.35 -5.67 4.43
CA PHE A 280 1.43 -6.98 5.07
C PHE A 280 1.07 -8.13 4.10
N ALA A 281 0.10 -7.95 3.19
CA ALA A 281 -0.19 -8.93 2.14
C ALA A 281 1.03 -9.11 1.20
N TYR A 282 1.67 -8.01 0.81
CA TYR A 282 2.92 -8.00 0.06
C TYR A 282 4.05 -8.72 0.81
N ALA A 283 4.18 -8.47 2.11
CA ALA A 283 5.15 -9.15 2.98
C ALA A 283 4.77 -10.60 3.34
N THR A 284 3.66 -11.14 2.82
CA THR A 284 3.19 -12.50 3.11
C THR A 284 3.46 -13.47 1.97
N LYS A 285 3.08 -13.17 0.72
CA LYS A 285 3.20 -14.10 -0.41
C LYS A 285 3.20 -13.39 -1.77
N GLU A 286 3.87 -13.99 -2.74
CA GLU A 286 3.94 -13.55 -4.14
C GLU A 286 2.56 -13.51 -4.85
N SER A 287 1.52 -14.10 -4.25
CA SER A 287 0.12 -13.92 -4.68
C SER A 287 -0.29 -12.44 -4.76
N ILE A 288 0.41 -11.53 -4.08
CA ILE A 288 0.19 -10.08 -4.17
C ILE A 288 0.26 -9.56 -5.62
N PHE A 289 1.05 -10.17 -6.52
CA PHE A 289 1.11 -9.74 -7.92
C PHE A 289 -0.22 -10.00 -8.67
N LEU A 290 -0.91 -11.09 -8.34
CA LEU A 290 -2.25 -11.38 -8.85
C LEU A 290 -3.29 -10.45 -8.21
N GLU A 291 -3.17 -10.18 -6.90
CA GLU A 291 -4.03 -9.22 -6.20
C GLU A 291 -3.95 -7.81 -6.81
N ILE A 292 -2.73 -7.32 -7.09
CA ILE A 292 -2.49 -6.04 -7.78
C ILE A 292 -3.17 -6.02 -9.15
N ALA A 293 -3.09 -7.11 -9.93
CA ALA A 293 -3.74 -7.20 -11.24
C ALA A 293 -5.29 -7.18 -11.13
N ILE A 294 -5.85 -7.92 -10.16
CA ILE A 294 -7.31 -7.99 -9.93
C ILE A 294 -7.85 -6.65 -9.44
N PHE A 295 -7.30 -6.08 -8.35
CA PHE A 295 -7.81 -4.81 -7.83
C PHE A 295 -7.41 -3.61 -8.70
N GLY A 296 -6.27 -3.66 -9.39
CA GLY A 296 -5.88 -2.63 -10.35
C GLY A 296 -6.81 -2.56 -11.56
N SER A 297 -7.18 -3.71 -12.14
CA SER A 297 -8.15 -3.75 -13.25
C SER A 297 -9.57 -3.42 -12.78
N PHE A 298 -9.97 -3.84 -11.58
CA PHE A 298 -11.24 -3.41 -10.96
C PHE A 298 -11.29 -1.89 -10.70
N LEU A 299 -10.21 -1.30 -10.18
CA LEU A 299 -10.09 0.14 -9.96
C LEU A 299 -10.15 0.91 -11.29
N GLY A 300 -9.48 0.41 -12.33
CA GLY A 300 -9.57 0.95 -13.69
C GLY A 300 -11.00 0.91 -14.23
N ALA A 301 -11.69 -0.23 -14.08
CA ALA A 301 -13.09 -0.39 -14.44
C ALA A 301 -14.01 0.59 -13.68
N LEU A 302 -13.80 0.82 -12.38
CA LEU A 302 -14.54 1.80 -11.58
C LEU A 302 -14.28 3.24 -12.05
N ILE A 303 -13.03 3.61 -12.34
CA ILE A 303 -12.68 4.93 -12.90
C ILE A 303 -13.42 5.17 -14.21
N ILE A 304 -13.38 4.20 -15.13
CA ILE A 304 -14.07 4.29 -16.43
C ILE A 304 -15.59 4.33 -16.26
N TRP A 305 -16.16 3.54 -15.33
CA TRP A 305 -17.57 3.58 -14.99
C TRP A 305 -18.00 4.98 -14.51
N GLU A 306 -17.30 5.54 -13.52
CA GLU A 306 -17.61 6.88 -13.01
C GLU A 306 -17.46 7.96 -14.09
N LEU A 307 -16.43 7.91 -14.93
CA LEU A 307 -16.28 8.82 -16.08
C LEU A 307 -17.49 8.74 -17.03
N GLY A 308 -17.99 7.53 -17.29
CA GLY A 308 -19.15 7.29 -18.14
C GLY A 308 -20.48 7.79 -17.58
N LEU A 309 -20.59 8.04 -16.26
CA LEU A 309 -21.78 8.66 -15.66
C LEU A 309 -21.98 10.12 -16.11
N ARG A 310 -20.94 10.80 -16.59
CA ARG A 310 -21.03 12.15 -17.18
C ARG A 310 -21.69 12.14 -18.56
N LEU A 311 -21.58 11.05 -19.30
CA LEU A 311 -22.12 10.91 -20.65
C LEU A 311 -23.60 10.53 -20.58
N GLN A 312 -24.49 11.51 -20.71
CA GLN A 312 -25.93 11.25 -20.83
C GLN A 312 -26.22 10.80 -22.27
N VAL A 313 -26.43 9.49 -22.47
CA VAL A 313 -26.59 8.88 -23.80
C VAL A 313 -28.04 8.97 -24.25
N ARG A 314 -28.98 8.51 -23.42
CA ARG A 314 -30.40 8.43 -23.78
C ARG A 314 -31.06 9.79 -24.02
N SER A 315 -30.61 10.87 -23.35
CA SER A 315 -31.13 12.22 -23.58
C SER A 315 -30.67 12.85 -24.90
N ARG A 316 -29.61 12.33 -25.53
CA ARG A 316 -29.10 12.79 -26.82
C ARG A 316 -29.72 12.05 -28.02
N MET A 317 -30.48 10.99 -27.79
CA MET A 317 -31.17 10.24 -28.84
C MET A 317 -32.55 10.83 -29.12
N LYS A 318 -32.91 10.99 -30.41
CA LYS A 318 -34.26 11.41 -30.81
C LYS A 318 -35.29 10.36 -30.34
N MET A 319 -36.25 10.76 -29.51
CA MET A 319 -37.22 9.87 -28.83
C MET A 319 -38.02 8.94 -29.76
N LYS A 320 -38.14 9.25 -31.06
CA LYS A 320 -38.89 8.43 -32.03
C LYS A 320 -38.17 7.16 -32.51
N SER A 321 -36.91 6.93 -32.14
CA SER A 321 -36.20 5.69 -32.50
C SER A 321 -36.45 4.56 -31.49
N SER A 322 -36.81 3.37 -31.99
CA SER A 322 -36.95 2.14 -31.19
C SER A 322 -35.65 1.79 -30.42
N ALA A 323 -34.49 2.16 -30.95
CA ALA A 323 -33.19 1.97 -30.29
C ALA A 323 -33.06 2.74 -28.96
N ALA A 324 -33.76 3.87 -28.79
CA ALA A 324 -33.73 4.65 -27.55
C ALA A 324 -34.38 3.94 -26.36
N ARG A 325 -35.12 2.84 -26.58
CA ARG A 325 -35.68 1.97 -25.54
C ARG A 325 -34.60 1.12 -24.86
N TYR A 326 -33.64 0.60 -25.64
CA TYR A 326 -32.59 -0.31 -25.19
C TYR A 326 -31.26 0.40 -24.85
N ALA A 327 -31.10 1.66 -25.26
CA ALA A 327 -29.92 2.45 -24.93
C ALA A 327 -29.80 2.71 -23.41
N PRO A 328 -28.59 2.58 -22.83
CA PRO A 328 -28.38 2.87 -21.41
C PRO A 328 -28.59 4.37 -21.11
N ARG A 329 -28.96 4.69 -19.87
CA ARG A 329 -29.16 6.09 -19.44
C ARG A 329 -27.85 6.88 -19.54
N THR A 330 -26.77 6.31 -19.02
CA THR A 330 -25.41 6.86 -19.03
C THR A 330 -24.50 6.08 -19.99
N GLY A 331 -23.35 6.65 -20.34
CA GLY A 331 -22.31 5.99 -21.14
C GLY A 331 -21.49 4.96 -20.37
N ALA A 332 -21.68 4.82 -19.05
CA ALA A 332 -20.88 3.95 -18.19
C ALA A 332 -20.83 2.47 -18.65
N PRO A 333 -21.94 1.82 -19.06
CA PRO A 333 -21.87 0.45 -19.58
C PRO A 333 -21.11 0.35 -20.91
N ILE A 334 -21.22 1.37 -21.78
CA ILE A 334 -20.55 1.41 -23.08
C ILE A 334 -19.04 1.57 -22.88
N LEU A 335 -18.62 2.53 -22.05
CA LEU A 335 -17.21 2.74 -21.75
C LEU A 335 -16.59 1.54 -21.02
N LEU A 336 -17.35 0.86 -20.14
CA LEU A 336 -16.88 -0.35 -19.46
C LEU A 336 -16.65 -1.51 -20.44
N VAL A 337 -17.56 -1.71 -21.41
CA VAL A 337 -17.37 -2.69 -22.49
C VAL A 337 -16.15 -2.33 -23.35
N LEU A 338 -16.00 -1.06 -23.74
CA LEU A 338 -14.82 -0.59 -24.49
C LEU A 338 -13.52 -0.78 -23.70
N TYR A 339 -13.52 -0.54 -22.38
CA TYR A 339 -12.38 -0.78 -21.51
C TYR A 339 -11.93 -2.24 -21.56
N PHE A 340 -12.85 -3.20 -21.43
CA PHE A 340 -12.49 -4.62 -21.53
C PHE A 340 -12.09 -5.05 -22.95
N ILE A 341 -12.72 -4.51 -24.00
CA ILE A 341 -12.33 -4.76 -25.40
C ILE A 341 -10.89 -4.27 -25.68
N ILE A 342 -10.48 -3.14 -25.09
CA ILE A 342 -9.13 -2.60 -25.23
C ILE A 342 -8.13 -3.33 -24.32
N LEU A 343 -8.52 -3.65 -23.08
CA LEU A 343 -7.65 -4.29 -22.10
C LEU A 343 -7.36 -5.76 -22.45
N ALA A 344 -8.33 -6.50 -23.00
CA ALA A 344 -8.16 -7.92 -23.34
C ALA A 344 -6.97 -8.22 -24.28
N PRO A 345 -6.77 -7.53 -25.43
CA PRO A 345 -5.60 -7.76 -26.29
C PRO A 345 -4.30 -7.31 -25.61
N ILE A 346 -4.31 -6.22 -24.83
CA ILE A 346 -3.14 -5.75 -24.07
C ILE A 346 -2.72 -6.80 -23.04
N ALA A 347 -3.66 -7.30 -22.25
CA ALA A 347 -3.44 -8.37 -21.28
C ALA A 347 -2.96 -9.67 -21.94
N LYS A 348 -3.52 -10.04 -23.10
CA LYS A 348 -3.06 -11.20 -23.88
C LYS A 348 -1.59 -11.07 -24.31
N VAL A 349 -1.17 -9.88 -24.79
CA VAL A 349 0.23 -9.60 -25.15
C VAL A 349 1.13 -9.63 -23.91
N LEU A 350 0.68 -9.02 -22.81
CA LEU A 350 1.43 -9.01 -21.54
C LEU A 350 1.65 -10.43 -20.99
N PHE A 351 0.61 -11.25 -20.91
CA PHE A 351 0.73 -12.63 -20.44
C PHE A 351 1.55 -13.51 -21.38
N ALA A 352 1.49 -13.28 -22.69
CA ALA A 352 2.37 -13.97 -23.65
C ALA A 352 3.85 -13.57 -23.43
N TRP A 353 4.13 -12.28 -23.21
CA TRP A 353 5.47 -11.80 -22.86
C TRP A 353 5.96 -12.39 -21.53
N MET A 354 5.14 -12.39 -20.48
CA MET A 354 5.47 -12.98 -19.18
C MET A 354 5.75 -14.48 -19.28
N LYS A 355 4.97 -15.22 -20.08
CA LYS A 355 5.21 -16.65 -20.35
C LYS A 355 6.56 -16.85 -21.06
N ASN A 356 6.84 -16.07 -22.10
CA ASN A 356 8.10 -16.17 -22.84
C ASN A 356 9.31 -15.78 -21.96
N LEU A 357 9.15 -14.79 -21.09
CA LEU A 357 10.18 -14.41 -20.11
C LEU A 357 10.40 -15.52 -19.08
N SER A 358 9.34 -16.16 -18.58
CA SER A 358 9.42 -17.31 -17.67
C SER A 358 10.26 -18.44 -18.29
N ILE A 359 9.89 -18.89 -19.50
CA ILE A 359 10.63 -19.91 -20.28
C ILE A 359 12.10 -19.50 -20.50
N TYR A 360 12.38 -18.21 -20.67
CA TYR A 360 13.74 -17.72 -20.87
C TYR A 360 14.58 -17.83 -19.58
N ILE A 361 14.05 -17.40 -18.42
CA ILE A 361 14.81 -17.37 -17.15
C ILE A 361 14.94 -18.74 -16.47
N THR A 362 13.99 -19.65 -16.68
CA THR A 362 14.03 -21.04 -16.17
C THR A 362 14.98 -21.93 -16.96
N ASN A 363 15.34 -21.57 -18.18
CA ASN A 363 16.28 -22.33 -19.01
C ASN A 363 17.68 -22.32 -18.37
N PRO A 364 18.28 -23.48 -18.04
CA PRO A 364 19.59 -23.56 -17.38
C PRO A 364 20.73 -22.83 -18.10
N LYS A 365 20.62 -22.61 -19.42
CA LYS A 365 21.60 -21.83 -20.20
C LYS A 365 21.59 -20.33 -19.87
N ASN A 366 20.46 -19.82 -19.38
CA ASN A 366 20.22 -18.40 -19.14
C ASN A 366 20.11 -18.04 -17.66
N THR A 367 19.95 -19.02 -16.76
CA THR A 367 19.70 -18.78 -15.32
C THR A 367 20.79 -17.89 -14.70
N ALA A 368 22.07 -18.22 -14.89
CA ALA A 368 23.17 -17.40 -14.37
C ALA A 368 23.18 -15.95 -14.90
N ALA A 369 22.86 -15.74 -16.18
CA ALA A 369 22.75 -14.40 -16.76
C ALA A 369 21.52 -13.64 -16.22
N SER A 370 20.43 -14.37 -15.94
CA SER A 370 19.20 -13.83 -15.37
C SER A 370 19.38 -13.43 -13.90
N ASP A 371 20.06 -14.27 -13.12
CA ASP A 371 20.42 -14.00 -11.72
C ASP A 371 21.33 -12.75 -11.62
N LEU A 372 22.35 -12.65 -12.49
CA LEU A 372 23.22 -11.46 -12.58
C LEU A 372 22.44 -10.20 -12.99
N TYR A 373 21.50 -10.31 -13.93
CA TYR A 373 20.65 -9.18 -14.34
C TYR A 373 19.76 -8.70 -13.17
N VAL A 374 19.12 -9.64 -12.47
CA VAL A 374 18.28 -9.34 -11.30
C VAL A 374 19.12 -8.76 -10.16
N GLN A 375 20.33 -9.27 -9.91
CA GLN A 375 21.27 -8.68 -8.95
C GLN A 375 21.61 -7.23 -9.32
N GLY A 376 21.86 -6.94 -10.60
CA GLY A 376 22.05 -5.57 -11.10
C GLY A 376 20.83 -4.66 -10.90
N LEU A 377 19.60 -5.19 -10.93
CA LEU A 377 18.39 -4.44 -10.56
C LEU A 377 18.34 -4.14 -9.05
N LYS A 378 18.67 -5.12 -8.19
CA LYS A 378 18.74 -4.94 -6.74
C LYS A 378 19.73 -3.83 -6.38
N ASP A 379 20.96 -3.90 -6.88
CA ASP A 379 22.01 -2.94 -6.56
C ASP A 379 21.66 -1.50 -7.01
N LYS A 380 21.11 -1.34 -8.23
CA LYS A 380 20.58 -0.03 -8.69
C LYS A 380 19.44 0.47 -7.81
N THR A 381 18.57 -0.41 -7.36
CA THR A 381 17.39 -0.06 -6.55
C THR A 381 17.78 0.39 -5.15
N VAL A 382 18.71 -0.32 -4.50
CA VAL A 382 19.29 0.08 -3.22
C VAL A 382 20.00 1.43 -3.33
N ALA A 383 20.69 1.69 -4.44
CA ALA A 383 21.34 2.98 -4.68
C ALA A 383 20.34 4.14 -4.89
N ILE A 384 19.21 3.91 -5.58
CA ILE A 384 18.24 4.95 -5.97
C ILE A 384 17.24 5.29 -4.85
N ILE A 385 16.77 4.31 -4.08
CA ILE A 385 15.70 4.49 -3.07
C ILE A 385 16.01 5.58 -2.03
N PRO A 386 17.23 5.69 -1.45
CA PRO A 386 17.56 6.78 -0.53
C PRO A 386 17.39 8.17 -1.15
N TRP A 387 17.76 8.36 -2.42
CA TRP A 387 17.57 9.62 -3.13
C TRP A 387 16.10 9.95 -3.37
N LEU A 388 15.27 8.95 -3.71
CA LEU A 388 13.81 9.13 -3.79
C LEU A 388 13.20 9.53 -2.44
N GLY A 389 13.70 8.94 -1.34
CA GLY A 389 13.32 9.32 0.02
C GLY A 389 13.70 10.77 0.36
N ILE A 390 14.92 11.20 0.01
CA ILE A 390 15.38 12.58 0.19
C ILE A 390 14.54 13.56 -0.63
N LEU A 391 14.28 13.26 -1.91
CA LEU A 391 13.44 14.09 -2.79
C LEU A 391 12.01 14.20 -2.26
N LEU A 392 11.43 13.11 -1.77
CA LEU A 392 10.11 13.11 -1.12
C LEU A 392 10.13 13.95 0.17
N GLY A 393 11.19 13.86 0.98
CA GLY A 393 11.39 14.68 2.18
C GLY A 393 11.45 16.17 1.86
N ILE A 394 12.26 16.56 0.86
CA ILE A 394 12.34 17.95 0.37
C ILE A 394 10.98 18.44 -0.14
N TYR A 395 10.26 17.60 -0.90
CA TYR A 395 8.93 17.91 -1.39
C TYR A 395 7.93 18.15 -0.24
N VAL A 396 7.91 17.28 0.78
CA VAL A 396 7.05 17.44 1.97
C VAL A 396 7.43 18.69 2.78
N LEU A 397 8.72 18.94 3.00
CA LEU A 397 9.20 20.17 3.64
C LEU A 397 8.80 21.42 2.84
N SER A 398 8.80 21.36 1.50
CA SER A 398 8.34 22.48 0.66
C SER A 398 6.84 22.75 0.79
N ILE A 399 6.02 21.72 1.06
CA ILE A 399 4.59 21.88 1.35
C ILE A 399 4.39 22.49 2.74
N LEU A 400 5.06 21.95 3.77
CA LEU A 400 4.99 22.46 5.14
C LEU A 400 5.47 23.92 5.24
N ALA A 401 6.55 24.28 4.56
CA ALA A 401 7.00 25.67 4.47
C ALA A 401 5.94 26.58 3.82
N ARG A 402 5.26 26.10 2.76
CA ARG A 402 4.14 26.85 2.14
C ARG A 402 2.91 26.94 3.03
N GLU A 403 2.69 25.95 3.90
CA GLU A 403 1.64 25.94 4.92
C GLU A 403 1.92 27.01 5.99
N MET A 404 3.12 26.97 6.58
CA MET A 404 3.59 27.96 7.56
C MET A 404 3.60 29.40 7.02
N MET A 405 3.89 29.59 5.72
CA MET A 405 3.83 30.89 5.05
C MET A 405 2.40 31.35 4.68
N GLY A 406 1.35 30.59 4.99
CA GLY A 406 -0.03 30.90 4.58
C GLY A 406 -0.27 30.84 3.06
N LYS A 407 0.63 30.19 2.30
CA LYS A 407 0.62 30.13 0.81
C LYS A 407 0.00 28.84 0.25
N LEU A 408 -0.57 27.99 1.09
CA LEU A 408 -1.47 26.93 0.64
C LEU A 408 -2.87 27.50 0.36
N PRO A 409 -3.56 27.04 -0.70
CA PRO A 409 -4.92 27.48 -0.97
C PRO A 409 -5.84 27.06 0.19
N THR A 410 -6.60 28.02 0.70
CA THR A 410 -7.57 27.82 1.79
C THR A 410 -8.50 26.63 1.54
N GLU A 411 -8.84 25.94 2.63
CA GLU A 411 -9.78 24.80 2.61
C GLU A 411 -11.04 25.15 1.81
N GLY A 412 -11.40 24.28 0.86
CA GLY A 412 -12.57 24.47 -0.02
C GLY A 412 -12.25 24.88 -1.46
N LYS A 413 -11.06 25.39 -1.80
CA LYS A 413 -10.68 25.62 -3.21
C LYS A 413 -10.35 24.31 -3.94
N ARG A 414 -11.39 23.57 -4.35
CA ARG A 414 -11.27 22.42 -5.27
C ARG A 414 -10.40 22.74 -6.48
N ASN A 415 -9.39 21.90 -6.70
CA ASN A 415 -8.55 21.86 -7.91
C ASN A 415 -9.42 21.88 -9.18
N PHE A 416 -8.92 22.43 -10.28
CA PHE A 416 -9.68 22.58 -11.54
C PHE A 416 -10.33 21.27 -12.02
N LEU A 417 -9.61 20.15 -11.89
CA LEU A 417 -10.13 18.81 -12.20
C LEU A 417 -11.23 18.37 -11.23
N ALA A 418 -11.06 18.62 -9.92
CA ALA A 418 -12.04 18.30 -8.88
C ALA A 418 -13.36 19.07 -9.02
N ARG A 419 -13.33 20.30 -9.58
CA ARG A 419 -14.56 21.07 -9.88
C ARG A 419 -15.45 20.43 -10.95
N ARG A 420 -14.91 19.53 -11.78
CA ARG A 420 -15.67 18.81 -12.83
C ARG A 420 -16.26 17.48 -12.33
N ILE A 421 -16.14 17.16 -11.05
CA ILE A 421 -16.56 15.91 -10.44
C ILE A 421 -17.85 16.12 -9.64
N ASP A 422 -18.84 15.25 -9.84
CA ASP A 422 -20.05 15.18 -9.01
C ASP A 422 -19.81 14.18 -7.86
N PRO A 423 -19.63 14.63 -6.60
CA PRO A 423 -19.23 13.74 -5.50
C PRO A 423 -20.29 12.69 -5.16
N SER A 424 -21.57 12.98 -5.47
CA SER A 424 -22.70 12.07 -5.22
C SER A 424 -22.75 10.88 -6.19
N LYS A 425 -22.12 11.02 -7.37
CA LYS A 425 -22.09 10.00 -8.43
C LYS A 425 -20.70 9.46 -8.72
N GLN A 426 -19.66 10.22 -8.40
CA GLN A 426 -18.26 9.96 -8.74
C GLN A 426 -17.40 9.96 -7.47
N THR A 427 -17.75 9.10 -6.52
CA THR A 427 -17.14 9.08 -5.18
C THR A 427 -15.67 8.67 -5.22
N LEU A 428 -15.28 7.75 -6.11
CA LEU A 428 -13.89 7.34 -6.27
C LEU A 428 -13.04 8.45 -6.89
N LEU A 429 -13.48 9.05 -8.00
CA LEU A 429 -12.79 10.17 -8.63
C LEU A 429 -12.68 11.36 -7.68
N ASP A 430 -13.76 11.70 -6.97
CA ASP A 430 -13.70 12.75 -5.95
C ASP A 430 -12.67 12.41 -4.86
N THR A 431 -12.60 11.15 -4.42
CA THR A 431 -11.57 10.71 -3.46
C THR A 431 -10.17 10.94 -3.98
N ILE A 432 -9.86 10.52 -5.21
CA ILE A 432 -8.53 10.66 -5.81
C ILE A 432 -8.14 12.14 -5.96
N PHE A 433 -9.05 13.00 -6.42
CA PHE A 433 -8.76 14.40 -6.72
C PHE A 433 -8.92 15.38 -5.54
N THR A 434 -9.49 14.94 -4.42
CA THR A 434 -9.65 15.76 -3.18
C THR A 434 -8.93 15.20 -1.96
N MET A 435 -8.19 14.10 -2.10
CA MET A 435 -7.40 13.53 -1.00
C MET A 435 -6.37 14.54 -0.47
N PRO A 436 -6.36 14.83 0.86
CA PRO A 436 -5.32 15.63 1.49
C PRO A 436 -3.94 15.00 1.25
N TRP A 437 -2.92 15.83 1.04
CA TRP A 437 -1.58 15.32 0.74
C TRP A 437 -1.01 14.49 1.91
N THR A 438 -1.32 14.90 3.14
CA THR A 438 -0.98 14.20 4.37
C THR A 438 -1.49 12.76 4.37
N HIS A 439 -2.66 12.50 3.77
CA HIS A 439 -3.26 11.17 3.78
C HIS A 439 -2.45 10.17 2.95
N TRP A 440 -2.11 10.49 1.70
CA TRP A 440 -1.27 9.58 0.92
C TRP A 440 0.16 9.51 1.46
N PHE A 441 0.68 10.60 2.03
CA PHE A 441 2.01 10.61 2.65
C PHE A 441 2.10 9.65 3.84
N PHE A 442 1.19 9.75 4.81
CA PHE A 442 1.19 8.85 5.98
C PHE A 442 0.84 7.40 5.61
N ALA A 443 0.02 7.18 4.58
CA ALA A 443 -0.26 5.85 4.05
C ALA A 443 0.99 5.22 3.40
N LEU A 444 1.71 5.99 2.57
CA LEU A 444 2.98 5.58 1.98
C LEU A 444 4.04 5.30 3.05
N LEU A 445 4.19 6.20 4.02
CA LEU A 445 5.10 6.04 5.15
C LEU A 445 4.78 4.76 5.94
N CYS A 446 3.51 4.51 6.28
CA CYS A 446 3.09 3.31 6.99
C CYS A 446 3.44 2.03 6.22
N GLY A 447 3.09 1.95 4.93
CA GLY A 447 3.40 0.80 4.09
C GLY A 447 4.91 0.58 3.94
N TRP A 448 5.68 1.66 3.82
CA TRP A 448 7.13 1.60 3.67
C TRP A 448 7.87 1.27 4.97
N THR A 449 7.38 1.73 6.13
CA THR A 449 7.85 1.27 7.44
C THR A 449 7.62 -0.23 7.62
N ILE A 450 6.43 -0.74 7.29
CA ILE A 450 6.12 -2.18 7.37
C ILE A 450 7.05 -2.99 6.45
N PHE A 451 7.22 -2.55 5.20
CA PHE A 451 8.14 -3.19 4.25
C PHE A 451 9.57 -3.22 4.82
N LEU A 452 10.10 -2.06 5.23
CA LEU A 452 11.48 -1.97 5.70
C LEU A 452 11.72 -2.84 6.92
N VAL A 453 10.86 -2.77 7.95
CA VAL A 453 11.01 -3.57 9.17
C VAL A 453 11.02 -5.08 8.87
N LEU A 454 10.12 -5.56 8.00
CA LEU A 454 9.99 -6.99 7.72
C LEU A 454 11.05 -7.51 6.73
N PHE A 455 11.26 -6.83 5.59
CA PHE A 455 12.18 -7.32 4.57
C PHE A 455 13.65 -7.10 4.93
N THR A 456 13.99 -6.06 5.70
CA THR A 456 15.35 -5.90 6.24
C THR A 456 15.61 -6.71 7.50
N VAL A 457 14.64 -7.53 7.95
CA VAL A 457 14.73 -8.39 9.13
C VAL A 457 15.13 -7.55 10.36
N VAL A 458 14.28 -6.58 10.69
CA VAL A 458 14.51 -5.56 11.73
C VAL A 458 15.89 -4.89 11.57
N PHE A 459 16.20 -4.45 10.35
CA PHE A 459 17.44 -3.75 9.98
C PHE A 459 18.75 -4.56 10.10
N THR A 460 18.71 -5.87 10.33
CA THR A 460 19.91 -6.74 10.27
C THR A 460 20.40 -6.99 8.85
N ASN A 461 19.53 -6.89 7.84
CA ASN A 461 19.85 -7.06 6.43
C ASN A 461 19.28 -5.90 5.57
N ILE A 462 19.79 -4.68 5.74
CA ILE A 462 19.28 -3.49 5.02
C ILE A 462 19.48 -3.61 3.50
N ARG A 463 20.71 -3.91 3.05
CA ARG A 463 21.05 -3.94 1.62
C ARG A 463 20.36 -5.09 0.88
N GLY A 464 20.39 -6.31 1.43
CA GLY A 464 19.67 -7.44 0.86
C GLY A 464 18.17 -7.20 0.91
N GLY A 465 17.62 -6.91 2.09
CA GLY A 465 16.17 -6.77 2.31
C GLY A 465 15.46 -5.81 1.36
N ILE A 466 16.02 -4.63 1.08
CA ILE A 466 15.40 -3.68 0.13
C ILE A 466 15.40 -4.23 -1.30
N GLY A 467 16.54 -4.75 -1.76
CA GLY A 467 16.68 -5.28 -3.12
C GLY A 467 15.86 -6.56 -3.32
N ASP A 468 15.99 -7.50 -2.39
CA ASP A 468 15.31 -8.79 -2.41
C ASP A 468 13.79 -8.62 -2.27
N GLY A 469 13.33 -7.78 -1.34
CA GLY A 469 11.91 -7.55 -1.11
C GLY A 469 11.18 -6.98 -2.33
N ILE A 470 11.86 -6.19 -3.17
CA ILE A 470 11.27 -5.66 -4.42
C ILE A 470 11.39 -6.66 -5.57
N TRP A 471 12.56 -7.27 -5.77
CA TRP A 471 12.88 -8.01 -7.00
C TRP A 471 12.89 -9.52 -6.86
N GLN A 472 13.35 -10.07 -5.73
CA GLN A 472 13.58 -11.51 -5.58
C GLN A 472 12.26 -12.28 -5.54
N GLY A 473 11.22 -11.73 -4.89
CA GLY A 473 9.86 -12.29 -4.92
C GLY A 473 9.23 -12.27 -6.32
N LEU A 474 9.39 -11.18 -7.07
CA LEU A 474 8.89 -11.07 -8.46
C LEU A 474 9.62 -12.04 -9.40
N TYR A 475 10.94 -12.14 -9.27
CA TYR A 475 11.76 -13.04 -10.07
C TYR A 475 11.39 -14.50 -9.81
N TYR A 476 11.30 -14.91 -8.55
CA TYR A 476 10.82 -16.24 -8.16
C TYR A 476 9.42 -16.51 -8.71
N TRP A 477 8.48 -15.59 -8.55
CA TRP A 477 7.11 -15.75 -9.07
C TRP A 477 7.06 -15.93 -10.59
N LEU A 478 7.93 -15.26 -11.35
CA LEU A 478 8.09 -15.47 -12.79
C LEU A 478 8.71 -16.83 -13.12
N GLN A 479 9.68 -17.31 -12.35
CA GLN A 479 10.24 -18.66 -12.52
C GLN A 479 9.19 -19.76 -12.28
N GLN A 480 8.23 -19.55 -11.37
CA GLN A 480 7.21 -20.56 -11.03
C GLN A 480 6.06 -20.72 -12.05
N GLN A 481 5.98 -19.89 -13.10
CA GLN A 481 4.83 -19.94 -14.04
C GLN A 481 4.75 -21.26 -14.82
N GLU A 482 5.90 -21.84 -15.21
CA GLU A 482 5.93 -23.13 -15.93
C GLU A 482 5.45 -24.32 -15.08
N VAL A 483 5.44 -24.19 -13.75
CA VAL A 483 4.92 -25.22 -12.83
C VAL A 483 3.38 -25.31 -12.90
N ALA A 484 2.71 -24.33 -13.53
CA ALA A 484 1.29 -24.37 -13.87
C ALA A 484 0.33 -24.74 -12.72
N ARG A 485 0.63 -24.31 -11.49
CA ARG A 485 -0.10 -24.70 -10.25
C ARG A 485 -1.59 -24.33 -10.23
N GLY A 486 -2.06 -23.51 -11.18
CA GLY A 486 -3.48 -23.20 -11.41
C GLY A 486 -4.23 -24.18 -12.32
N GLY A 487 -3.63 -25.31 -12.71
CA GLY A 487 -4.25 -26.34 -13.55
C GLY A 487 -5.11 -27.36 -12.79
N GLN A 488 -5.73 -26.98 -11.66
CA GLN A 488 -6.52 -27.93 -10.86
C GLN A 488 -7.90 -28.21 -11.49
N PRO A 489 -8.52 -29.37 -11.21
CA PRO A 489 -9.91 -29.63 -11.58
C PRO A 489 -10.86 -28.55 -11.07
N TRP A 490 -11.90 -28.23 -11.86
CA TRP A 490 -12.78 -27.08 -11.61
C TRP A 490 -13.46 -27.07 -10.24
N TYR A 491 -13.70 -28.25 -9.64
CA TYR A 491 -14.35 -28.39 -8.34
C TYR A 491 -13.43 -28.10 -7.13
N TYR A 492 -12.17 -27.76 -7.37
CA TYR A 492 -11.27 -27.15 -6.37
C TYR A 492 -11.32 -25.61 -6.36
N TYR A 493 -12.09 -25.00 -7.26
CA TYR A 493 -12.33 -23.55 -7.37
C TYR A 493 -13.78 -23.19 -7.02
#